data_AF-A0A3N1IMA9-F1
#
_entry.id   AF-A0A3N1IMA9-F1
#
_cell.length_a   1.000
_cell.length_b   1.000
_cell.length_c   1.000
_cell.angle_alpha   90.00
_cell.angle_beta   90.00
_cell.angle_gamma   90.00
#
_symmetry.space_group_name_H-M   'P 1'
#
loop_
_entity.id
_entity.type
_entity.pdbx_description
1 polymer ?
#
loop_
_entity_poly.entity_id
_entity_poly.type
_entity_poly.pdbx_seq_one_letter_code
_entity_poly.pdbx_strand_id
1 'polypeptide(L)'
;MHTLHVRSATVLLCLGLATATGCSNASSPSRPDAKPSGTVPGGRTATTGTDWSVTFTASTTGAADGLDRTADRVRERVRTLGMTGTRVTTGGTSLTVVGPYTAEQLQKLGALGQLRFRPVLAQETADSRTPTPGPSASPAQGRATTGALRADPAGSPWASASGGSDGTSASLLAKYRALDCSAGSTHSESEQDTSPDSSAVACATDRSAGQPPSKYLLGPAILTGSELRSAKAVNDSTNGAGWMVQLDFTAAGAAKFADATARLAQNQSPQNEFAIVVDGGVVSAPFVSQALTDGTAQISGSFTEKGARELAAKLNSGALPTPLRFAEATHVTER
;
A
#
# COMPACT_ATOMS: atom_id res chain seq x y z
N MET A 1 -53.12 2.10 12.65
CA MET A 1 -53.91 1.97 11.41
C MET A 1 -53.76 3.25 10.61
N HIS A 2 -52.94 3.24 9.55
CA HIS A 2 -53.04 4.14 8.39
C HIS A 2 -52.09 3.60 7.32
N THR A 3 -52.69 3.00 6.30
CA THR A 3 -52.07 2.34 5.15
C THR A 3 -51.99 3.37 4.03
N LEU A 4 -50.82 3.64 3.46
CA LEU A 4 -50.68 4.49 2.26
C LEU A 4 -50.05 3.71 1.09
N HIS A 5 -50.64 3.93 -0.07
CA HIS A 5 -50.57 3.16 -1.31
C HIS A 5 -49.23 3.25 -2.05
N VAL A 6 -48.75 2.11 -2.55
CA VAL A 6 -47.75 2.01 -3.62
C VAL A 6 -48.49 1.92 -4.97
N ARG A 7 -48.19 2.83 -5.90
CA ARG A 7 -48.69 2.82 -7.28
C ARG A 7 -47.60 2.33 -8.24
N SER A 8 -48.00 1.37 -9.07
CA SER A 8 -47.26 0.75 -10.18
C SER A 8 -46.77 1.72 -11.25
N ALA A 9 -45.61 1.40 -11.84
CA ALA A 9 -45.24 1.83 -13.18
C ALA A 9 -44.59 0.66 -13.93
N THR A 10 -45.38 0.03 -14.79
CA THR A 10 -44.97 -1.00 -15.76
C THR A 10 -44.52 -0.29 -17.02
N VAL A 11 -43.26 -0.48 -17.44
CA VAL A 11 -42.76 -0.05 -18.76
C VAL A 11 -42.61 -1.28 -19.65
N LEU A 12 -43.43 -1.29 -20.69
CA LEU A 12 -43.51 -2.27 -21.77
C LEU A 12 -42.79 -1.67 -22.99
N LEU A 13 -41.78 -2.33 -23.57
CA LEU A 13 -41.25 -1.91 -24.87
C LEU A 13 -40.85 -3.11 -25.76
N CYS A 14 -41.74 -3.36 -26.73
CA CYS A 14 -41.61 -3.84 -28.10
C CYS A 14 -40.53 -4.87 -28.52
N LEU A 15 -41.03 -6.07 -28.86
CA LEU A 15 -40.49 -6.98 -29.88
C LEU A 15 -40.62 -6.37 -31.29
N GLY A 16 -39.62 -6.63 -32.14
CA GLY A 16 -39.70 -6.44 -33.59
C GLY A 16 -38.75 -7.39 -34.32
N LEU A 17 -39.31 -8.47 -34.87
CA LEU A 17 -38.66 -9.43 -35.77
C LEU A 17 -38.41 -8.83 -37.16
N ALA A 18 -37.29 -9.18 -37.80
CA ALA A 18 -37.18 -9.24 -39.26
C ALA A 18 -36.23 -10.36 -39.68
N THR A 19 -36.81 -11.38 -40.30
CA THR A 19 -36.18 -12.53 -40.97
C THR A 19 -35.81 -12.17 -42.41
N ALA A 20 -34.65 -12.59 -42.90
CA ALA A 20 -34.43 -12.80 -44.33
C ALA A 20 -33.43 -13.95 -44.59
N THR A 21 -33.89 -14.84 -45.45
CA THR A 21 -33.41 -16.17 -45.85
C THR A 21 -32.30 -16.08 -46.91
N GLY A 22 -31.38 -17.06 -46.93
CA GLY A 22 -30.48 -17.26 -48.07
C GLY A 22 -29.43 -18.36 -47.89
N CYS A 23 -29.82 -19.63 -48.02
CA CYS A 23 -28.91 -20.74 -48.29
C CYS A 23 -28.71 -20.89 -49.80
N SER A 24 -27.49 -21.16 -50.28
CA SER A 24 -27.21 -22.13 -51.37
C SER A 24 -25.70 -22.31 -51.64
N ASN A 25 -25.20 -23.47 -51.19
CA ASN A 25 -24.31 -24.45 -51.82
C ASN A 25 -23.60 -24.12 -53.16
N ALA A 26 -22.28 -24.39 -53.26
CA ALA A 26 -21.75 -25.60 -53.93
C ALA A 26 -20.26 -25.46 -54.40
N SER A 27 -19.50 -26.54 -54.15
CA SER A 27 -18.44 -27.11 -55.01
C SER A 27 -17.00 -26.56 -54.98
N SER A 28 -16.08 -27.35 -54.39
CA SER A 28 -14.67 -27.49 -54.81
C SER A 28 -14.56 -28.44 -56.02
N PRO A 29 -13.45 -28.51 -56.81
CA PRO A 29 -12.26 -29.29 -56.37
C PRO A 29 -10.85 -28.91 -56.97
N SER A 30 -9.79 -29.36 -56.27
CA SER A 30 -8.42 -29.82 -56.71
C SER A 30 -7.31 -28.91 -57.32
N ARG A 31 -6.20 -28.74 -56.55
CA ARG A 31 -4.69 -28.82 -56.77
C ARG A 31 -4.06 -28.75 -58.20
N PRO A 32 -2.73 -28.46 -58.41
CA PRO A 32 -1.56 -28.51 -57.48
C PRO A 32 -0.46 -27.41 -57.58
N ASP A 33 0.51 -27.50 -56.64
CA ASP A 33 1.90 -27.00 -56.55
C ASP A 33 2.42 -25.76 -57.32
N ALA A 34 2.93 -24.78 -56.58
CA ALA A 34 4.14 -24.01 -56.94
C ALA A 34 4.74 -23.28 -55.71
N LYS A 35 5.94 -23.69 -55.29
CA LYS A 35 6.88 -22.90 -54.48
C LYS A 35 7.72 -22.04 -55.42
N PRO A 36 8.01 -20.78 -55.07
CA PRO A 36 9.43 -20.43 -55.00
C PRO A 36 9.81 -19.62 -53.75
N SER A 37 11.04 -19.86 -53.36
CA SER A 37 11.80 -19.24 -52.29
C SER A 37 12.17 -17.80 -52.64
N GLY A 38 12.19 -16.88 -51.67
CA GLY A 38 12.98 -15.65 -51.82
C GLY A 38 12.49 -14.42 -51.07
N THR A 39 13.17 -14.13 -49.97
CA THR A 39 13.33 -12.80 -49.34
C THR A 39 12.13 -12.30 -48.53
N VAL A 40 12.14 -12.59 -47.22
CA VAL A 40 11.39 -11.86 -46.20
C VAL A 40 12.16 -10.57 -45.90
N PRO A 41 11.70 -9.37 -46.27
CA PRO A 41 12.17 -8.17 -45.59
C PRO A 41 11.61 -8.25 -44.17
N GLY A 42 12.46 -8.00 -43.17
CA GLY A 42 12.08 -7.99 -41.75
C GLY A 42 10.92 -7.04 -41.50
N GLY A 43 9.70 -7.57 -41.58
CA GLY A 43 8.51 -6.95 -41.05
C GLY A 43 8.63 -6.96 -39.55
N ARG A 44 9.15 -5.87 -38.98
CA ARG A 44 8.72 -5.45 -37.65
C ARG A 44 7.20 -5.36 -37.76
N THR A 45 6.50 -6.32 -37.20
CA THR A 45 5.07 -6.20 -36.95
C THR A 45 4.91 -4.97 -36.07
N ALA A 46 4.47 -3.87 -36.68
CA ALA A 46 4.00 -2.70 -35.96
C ALA A 46 2.82 -3.16 -35.11
N THR A 47 3.04 -3.24 -33.79
CA THR A 47 1.98 -3.49 -32.83
C THR A 47 1.24 -2.18 -32.67
N THR A 48 0.00 -2.14 -33.18
CA THR A 48 -0.90 -0.98 -33.08
C THR A 48 -0.95 -0.46 -31.63
N GLY A 49 -0.53 0.79 -31.45
CA GLY A 49 -0.13 1.37 -30.18
C GLY A 49 -1.17 1.30 -29.06
N THR A 50 -0.91 0.41 -28.11
CA THR A 50 -1.54 0.39 -26.77
C THR A 50 -0.47 0.55 -25.66
N ASP A 51 0.77 0.84 -26.07
CA ASP A 51 1.91 0.89 -25.16
C ASP A 51 1.93 2.21 -24.40
N TRP A 52 2.17 2.12 -23.10
CA TRP A 52 2.46 3.27 -22.27
C TRP A 52 3.96 3.34 -21.97
N SER A 53 4.47 4.57 -21.90
CA SER A 53 5.80 4.88 -21.41
C SER A 53 5.67 5.66 -20.11
N VAL A 54 6.26 5.16 -19.03
CA VAL A 54 6.34 5.84 -17.74
C VAL A 54 7.79 6.17 -17.46
N THR A 55 8.06 7.44 -17.18
CA THR A 55 9.39 7.94 -16.84
C THR A 55 9.45 8.25 -15.36
N PHE A 56 10.51 7.76 -14.72
CA PHE A 56 10.86 8.07 -13.34
C PHE A 56 12.17 8.84 -13.29
N THR A 57 12.32 9.71 -12.29
CA THR A 57 13.57 10.38 -11.96
C THR A 57 14.11 9.85 -10.63
N ALA A 58 15.42 9.60 -10.57
CA ALA A 58 16.08 9.25 -9.32
C ALA A 58 16.09 10.47 -8.38
N SER A 59 15.71 10.28 -7.11
CA SER A 59 15.59 11.38 -6.14
C SER A 59 16.93 11.90 -5.62
N THR A 60 18.05 11.25 -5.97
CA THR A 60 19.38 11.56 -5.44
C THR A 60 20.35 11.93 -6.55
N THR A 61 20.98 13.09 -6.41
CA THR A 61 22.09 13.54 -7.23
C THR A 61 23.35 12.75 -6.86
N GLY A 62 23.64 11.67 -7.59
CA GLY A 62 24.91 10.95 -7.45
C GLY A 62 24.77 9.46 -7.15
N ALA A 63 24.54 8.68 -8.20
CA ALA A 63 25.25 7.42 -8.50
C ALA A 63 24.50 6.76 -9.66
N ALA A 64 25.07 6.82 -10.87
CA ALA A 64 24.58 6.02 -12.00
C ALA A 64 24.45 4.53 -11.59
N ASP A 65 25.38 4.04 -10.76
CA ASP A 65 25.38 2.69 -10.17
C ASP A 65 24.17 2.38 -9.26
N GLY A 66 23.56 3.41 -8.67
CA GLY A 66 22.34 3.26 -7.87
C GLY A 66 21.11 3.04 -8.76
N LEU A 67 21.06 3.74 -9.89
CA LEU A 67 19.97 3.66 -10.85
C LEU A 67 19.96 2.32 -11.59
N ASP A 68 21.12 1.79 -11.97
CA ASP A 68 21.19 0.48 -12.64
C ASP A 68 20.74 -0.66 -11.72
N ARG A 69 21.20 -0.67 -10.46
CA ARG A 69 20.70 -1.62 -9.45
C ARG A 69 19.21 -1.47 -9.20
N THR A 70 18.71 -0.23 -9.22
CA THR A 70 17.28 0.05 -9.11
C THR A 70 16.52 -0.49 -10.32
N ALA A 71 17.05 -0.32 -11.53
CA ALA A 71 16.47 -0.87 -12.75
C ALA A 71 16.42 -2.40 -12.73
N ASP A 72 17.44 -3.07 -12.19
CA ASP A 72 17.44 -4.52 -12.02
C ASP A 72 16.32 -4.99 -11.09
N ARG A 73 16.05 -4.27 -10.00
CA ARG A 73 14.91 -4.53 -9.12
C ARG A 73 13.57 -4.30 -9.82
N VAL A 74 13.46 -3.26 -10.65
CA VAL A 74 12.26 -3.01 -11.45
C VAL A 74 12.03 -4.13 -12.47
N ARG A 75 13.09 -4.60 -13.15
CA ARG A 75 13.04 -5.74 -14.07
C ARG A 75 12.63 -7.04 -13.36
N GLU A 76 13.11 -7.25 -12.14
CA GLU A 76 12.71 -8.38 -11.29
C GLU A 76 11.20 -8.37 -11.06
N ARG A 77 10.63 -7.23 -10.66
CA ARG A 77 9.19 -7.07 -10.45
C ARG A 77 8.38 -7.32 -11.71
N VAL A 78 8.83 -6.79 -12.85
CA VAL A 78 8.22 -7.06 -14.16
C VAL A 78 8.13 -8.57 -14.40
N ARG A 79 9.21 -9.31 -14.12
CA ARG A 79 9.23 -10.77 -14.28
C ARG A 79 8.31 -11.48 -13.28
N THR A 80 8.34 -11.10 -12.00
CA THR A 80 7.48 -11.69 -10.96
C THR A 80 6.00 -11.47 -11.23
N LEU A 81 5.64 -10.32 -11.80
CA LEU A 81 4.27 -9.97 -12.17
C LEU A 81 3.83 -10.55 -13.52
N GLY A 82 4.72 -11.22 -14.26
CA GLY A 82 4.42 -11.74 -15.60
C GLY A 82 4.14 -10.64 -16.62
N MET A 83 4.73 -9.45 -16.44
CA MET A 83 4.51 -8.30 -17.31
C MET A 83 5.33 -8.42 -18.62
N THR A 84 4.96 -9.40 -19.46
CA THR A 84 5.56 -9.67 -20.76
C THR A 84 5.48 -8.46 -21.70
N GLY A 85 6.53 -8.22 -22.49
CA GLY A 85 6.59 -7.07 -23.40
C GLY A 85 6.97 -5.75 -22.73
N THR A 86 7.15 -5.73 -21.40
CA THR A 86 7.69 -4.56 -20.70
C THR A 86 9.21 -4.46 -20.87
N ARG A 87 9.68 -3.28 -21.28
CA ARG A 87 11.09 -2.92 -21.40
C ARG A 87 11.44 -1.85 -20.37
N VAL A 88 12.57 -2.04 -19.68
CA VAL A 88 13.10 -1.09 -18.70
C VAL A 88 14.44 -0.56 -19.20
N THR A 89 14.51 0.73 -19.49
CA THR A 89 15.70 1.43 -19.98
C THR A 89 16.14 2.49 -18.97
N THR A 90 17.45 2.59 -18.73
CA THR A 90 18.06 3.65 -17.91
C THR A 90 18.66 4.73 -18.81
N GLY A 91 18.60 5.99 -18.39
CA GLY A 91 19.13 7.13 -19.13
C GLY A 91 19.58 8.25 -18.19
N GLY A 92 20.89 8.36 -17.94
CA GLY A 92 21.44 9.38 -17.03
C GLY A 92 20.90 9.25 -15.62
N THR A 93 19.89 10.07 -15.27
CA THR A 93 19.19 10.06 -13.98
C THR A 93 17.73 9.60 -14.08
N SER A 94 17.28 9.20 -15.26
CA SER A 94 15.92 8.74 -15.52
C SER A 94 15.86 7.25 -15.81
N LEU A 95 14.74 6.64 -15.43
CA LEU A 95 14.40 5.26 -15.74
C LEU A 95 13.06 5.28 -16.48
N THR A 96 13.02 4.70 -17.67
CA THR A 96 11.81 4.62 -18.49
C THR A 96 11.35 3.18 -18.57
N VAL A 97 10.07 2.96 -18.30
CA VAL A 97 9.40 1.67 -18.41
C VAL A 97 8.34 1.77 -19.51
N VAL A 98 8.48 0.93 -20.54
CA VAL A 98 7.55 0.90 -21.68
C VAL A 98 6.92 -0.48 -21.80
N GLY A 99 5.62 -0.56 -22.04
CA GLY A 99 4.98 -1.83 -22.38
C GLY A 99 3.45 -1.75 -22.55
N PRO A 100 2.81 -2.87 -22.91
CA PRO A 100 1.38 -2.94 -23.22
C PRO A 100 0.51 -3.00 -21.94
N TYR A 101 0.73 -2.07 -21.03
CA TYR A 101 0.06 -1.98 -19.73
C TYR A 101 -0.39 -0.55 -19.45
N THR A 102 -1.32 -0.36 -18.50
CA THR A 102 -1.76 1.01 -18.16
C THR A 102 -0.63 1.78 -17.46
N ALA A 103 -0.66 3.11 -17.58
CA ALA A 103 0.26 4.00 -16.87
C ALA A 103 0.35 3.68 -15.36
N GLU A 104 -0.80 3.43 -14.73
CA GLU A 104 -0.87 3.09 -13.30
C GLU A 104 -0.16 1.78 -12.97
N GLN A 105 -0.30 0.75 -13.81
CA GLN A 105 0.38 -0.54 -13.61
C GLN A 105 1.89 -0.39 -13.73
N LEU A 106 2.36 0.37 -14.72
CA LEU A 106 3.78 0.65 -14.91
C LEU A 106 4.34 1.54 -13.79
N GLN A 107 3.56 2.52 -13.33
CA GLN A 107 3.94 3.42 -12.23
C GLN A 107 4.21 2.65 -10.93
N LYS A 108 3.41 1.63 -10.63
CA LYS A 108 3.57 0.79 -9.42
C LYS A 108 4.91 0.05 -9.37
N LEU A 109 5.55 -0.18 -10.52
CA LEU A 109 6.86 -0.83 -10.57
C LEU A 109 7.95 0.03 -9.92
N GLY A 110 7.79 1.36 -9.91
CA GLY A 110 8.72 2.31 -9.30
C GLY A 110 8.54 2.54 -7.80
N ALA A 111 7.61 1.84 -7.13
CA ALA A 111 7.45 1.93 -5.68
C ALA A 111 8.73 1.51 -4.94
N LEU A 112 9.00 1.98 -3.72
CA LEU A 112 10.27 1.63 -3.07
C LEU A 112 10.30 0.15 -2.67
N GLY A 113 9.18 -0.43 -2.22
CA GLY A 113 9.15 -1.77 -1.63
C GLY A 113 9.85 -1.86 -0.27
N GLN A 114 9.89 -0.77 0.49
CA GLN A 114 10.44 -0.78 1.84
C GLN A 114 9.42 -1.38 2.80
N LEU A 115 9.72 -2.55 3.34
CA LEU A 115 8.95 -3.18 4.41
C LEU A 115 9.65 -2.95 5.74
N ARG A 116 8.91 -2.43 6.71
CA ARG A 116 9.37 -2.26 8.09
C ARG A 116 8.28 -2.72 9.03
N PHE A 117 8.69 -3.37 10.10
CA PHE A 117 7.80 -3.67 11.19
C PHE A 117 8.20 -2.85 12.40
N ARG A 118 7.24 -2.07 12.91
CA ARG A 118 7.47 -1.09 13.95
C ARG A 118 6.45 -1.27 15.07
N PRO A 119 6.86 -1.14 16.35
CA PRO A 119 5.91 -1.12 17.45
C PRO A 119 5.11 0.19 17.41
N VAL A 120 3.83 0.12 17.73
CA VAL A 120 2.99 1.32 17.85
C VAL A 120 3.20 1.94 19.22
N LEU A 121 3.53 3.23 19.25
CA LEU A 121 3.70 4.00 20.49
C LEU A 121 2.45 4.78 20.84
N ALA A 122 1.75 5.29 19.82
CA ALA A 122 0.45 5.95 19.95
C ALA A 122 -0.34 5.84 18.64
N GLN A 123 -1.66 5.81 18.74
CA GLN A 123 -2.58 5.83 17.61
C GLN A 123 -3.71 6.83 17.90
N GLU A 124 -4.10 7.58 16.87
CA GLU A 124 -5.27 8.46 16.87
C GLU A 124 -6.09 8.09 15.64
N THR A 125 -7.23 7.44 15.84
CA THR A 125 -8.28 7.37 14.82
C THR A 125 -8.91 8.75 14.76
N ALA A 126 -9.04 9.35 13.58
CA ALA A 126 -9.58 10.70 13.45
C ALA A 126 -11.10 10.79 13.73
N ASP A 127 -11.69 9.74 14.31
CA ASP A 127 -13.04 9.69 14.84
C ASP A 127 -13.02 9.94 16.37
N SER A 128 -12.64 11.15 16.78
CA SER A 128 -12.90 11.71 18.12
C SER A 128 -12.36 13.14 18.26
N ARG A 129 -12.74 14.03 17.34
CA ARG A 129 -12.72 15.48 17.62
C ARG A 129 -14.01 16.14 17.14
N THR A 130 -15.11 15.79 17.79
CA THR A 130 -16.10 16.80 18.13
C THR A 130 -15.91 17.08 19.61
N PRO A 131 -15.34 18.24 20.03
CA PRO A 131 -15.54 18.69 21.39
C PRO A 131 -17.01 19.04 21.51
N THR A 132 -17.86 18.08 21.83
CA THR A 132 -19.23 18.36 22.23
C THR A 132 -19.13 19.21 23.51
N PRO A 133 -19.57 20.48 23.51
CA PRO A 133 -19.72 21.21 24.75
C PRO A 133 -20.81 20.48 25.52
N GLY A 134 -20.44 19.73 26.55
CA GLY A 134 -21.42 19.11 27.44
C GLY A 134 -22.30 20.20 28.03
N PRO A 135 -23.65 20.16 27.86
CA PRO A 135 -24.51 21.15 28.48
C PRO A 135 -24.51 20.95 30.00
N SER A 136 -24.05 22.01 30.66
CA SER A 136 -24.37 22.47 32.01
C SER A 136 -25.33 21.60 32.82
N ALA A 137 -24.81 21.04 33.92
CA ALA A 137 -25.60 20.60 35.06
C ALA A 137 -26.43 21.76 35.65
N SER A 138 -27.58 21.43 36.25
CA SER A 138 -28.45 22.31 37.03
C SER A 138 -28.55 21.75 38.47
N PRO A 139 -28.99 22.52 39.48
CA PRO A 139 -28.11 22.94 40.57
C PRO A 139 -28.51 22.37 41.94
N ALA A 140 -27.54 22.22 42.85
CA ALA A 140 -27.81 22.14 44.28
C ALA A 140 -26.75 22.94 45.06
N GLN A 141 -27.26 23.80 45.93
CA GLN A 141 -26.57 24.90 46.60
C GLN A 141 -25.63 24.44 47.72
N GLY A 142 -24.56 25.21 47.91
CA GLY A 142 -24.15 25.64 49.24
C GLY A 142 -22.79 25.16 49.76
N ARG A 143 -21.74 25.96 49.51
CA ARG A 143 -20.97 26.73 50.52
C ARG A 143 -19.48 26.81 50.14
N ALA A 144 -19.04 28.03 49.87
CA ALA A 144 -17.65 28.38 49.60
C ALA A 144 -16.82 28.44 50.88
N THR A 145 -15.60 27.89 50.85
CA THR A 145 -14.45 28.44 51.57
C THR A 145 -13.20 28.33 50.70
N THR A 146 -12.43 29.41 50.70
CA THR A 146 -11.27 29.77 49.90
C THR A 146 -10.05 28.87 50.07
N GLY A 147 -9.27 28.69 49.00
CA GLY A 147 -7.83 28.41 49.08
C GLY A 147 -7.30 27.32 48.13
N ALA A 148 -6.27 27.71 47.36
CA ALA A 148 -5.35 26.89 46.56
C ALA A 148 -5.79 26.47 45.15
N LEU A 149 -5.23 27.17 44.15
CA LEU A 149 -4.94 26.59 42.84
C LEU A 149 -4.12 25.30 43.05
N ARG A 150 -4.70 24.15 42.72
CA ARG A 150 -3.98 22.91 42.48
C ARG A 150 -4.28 22.46 41.06
N ALA A 151 -3.19 22.15 40.37
CA ALA A 151 -3.08 21.77 38.99
C ALA A 151 -4.02 20.63 38.58
N ASP A 152 -4.45 20.69 37.32
CA ASP A 152 -5.04 19.59 36.58
C ASP A 152 -4.19 18.31 36.69
N PRO A 153 -4.80 17.12 36.89
CA PRO A 153 -4.07 15.88 36.75
C PRO A 153 -3.88 15.55 35.27
N ALA A 154 -2.79 16.07 34.69
CA ALA A 154 -2.17 15.46 33.52
C ALA A 154 -1.45 14.18 33.99
N GLY A 155 -1.89 13.03 33.47
CA GLY A 155 -1.31 11.73 33.82
C GLY A 155 -1.50 10.70 32.71
N SER A 156 -1.08 11.02 31.47
CA SER A 156 -0.80 9.97 30.47
C SER A 156 0.52 9.28 30.86
N PRO A 157 0.58 7.95 31.01
CA PRO A 157 1.69 7.24 31.66
C PRO A 157 2.98 7.10 30.81
N TRP A 158 3.15 7.85 29.73
CA TRP A 158 4.31 7.70 28.85
C TRP A 158 5.60 8.41 29.31
N ALA A 159 5.61 9.05 30.48
CA ALA A 159 6.78 9.76 31.01
C ALA A 159 7.83 8.86 31.69
N SER A 160 7.83 7.55 31.46
CA SER A 160 8.86 6.67 32.06
C SER A 160 9.35 5.61 31.10
N ALA A 161 9.91 6.09 29.99
CA ALA A 161 10.97 5.40 29.27
C ALA A 161 11.84 6.48 28.59
N SER A 162 12.73 7.10 29.36
CA SER A 162 13.66 8.09 28.82
C SER A 162 15.01 7.97 29.50
N GLY A 163 15.79 7.01 29.01
CA GLY A 163 17.23 7.23 28.86
C GLY A 163 17.47 7.78 27.46
N GLY A 164 17.48 9.11 27.30
CA GLY A 164 18.01 9.79 26.12
C GLY A 164 17.05 10.70 25.33
N SER A 165 17.29 12.01 25.45
CA SER A 165 16.88 13.12 24.56
C SER A 165 15.43 13.64 24.64
N ASP A 166 15.17 14.47 25.65
CA ASP A 166 13.90 15.21 25.83
C ASP A 166 13.51 16.14 24.66
N GLY A 167 14.46 16.46 23.76
CA GLY A 167 14.18 17.24 22.53
C GLY A 167 13.65 16.41 21.36
N THR A 168 14.11 15.16 21.20
CA THR A 168 13.76 14.31 20.05
C THR A 168 12.31 13.83 20.17
N SER A 169 11.90 13.41 21.36
CA SER A 169 10.54 12.98 21.68
C SER A 169 9.52 14.13 21.58
N ALA A 170 9.88 15.34 21.99
CA ALA A 170 9.03 16.53 21.82
C ALA A 170 8.83 16.90 20.34
N SER A 171 9.91 16.89 19.53
CA SER A 171 9.83 17.16 18.09
C SER A 171 9.01 16.11 17.34
N LEU A 172 9.15 14.83 17.71
CA LEU A 172 8.41 13.72 17.14
C LEU A 172 6.91 13.83 17.47
N LEU A 173 6.58 14.18 18.71
CA LEU A 173 5.19 14.41 19.12
C LEU A 173 4.57 15.63 18.43
N ALA A 174 5.34 16.69 18.20
CA ALA A 174 4.88 17.84 17.43
C ALA A 174 4.59 17.45 15.97
N LYS A 175 5.47 16.68 15.33
CA LYS A 175 5.24 16.12 13.98
C LYS A 175 4.00 15.24 13.96
N TYR A 176 3.85 14.35 14.94
CA TYR A 176 2.67 13.51 15.08
C TYR A 176 1.40 14.37 15.20
N ARG A 177 1.38 15.41 16.04
CA ARG A 177 0.21 16.29 16.18
C ARG A 177 -0.11 17.09 14.91
N ALA A 178 0.90 17.48 14.15
CA ALA A 178 0.76 18.26 12.92
C ALA A 178 0.46 17.43 11.67
N LEU A 179 0.75 16.12 11.69
CA LEU A 179 0.53 15.23 10.55
C LEU A 179 -0.97 15.12 10.25
N ASP A 180 -1.34 15.57 9.06
CA ASP A 180 -2.68 15.50 8.51
C ASP A 180 -2.77 14.38 7.46
N CYS A 181 -3.50 13.32 7.81
CA CYS A 181 -3.69 12.17 6.95
C CYS A 181 -4.89 12.32 5.99
N SER A 182 -5.64 13.43 6.04
CA SER A 182 -6.82 13.67 5.20
C SER A 182 -6.49 14.05 3.76
N ALA A 183 -5.30 14.60 3.50
CA ALA A 183 -4.92 15.19 2.21
C ALA A 183 -4.59 14.17 1.10
N GLY A 184 -4.92 12.89 1.28
CA GLY A 184 -4.63 11.86 0.28
C GLY A 184 -3.12 11.66 0.02
N SER A 185 -2.26 12.20 0.88
CA SER A 185 -0.80 12.06 0.86
C SER A 185 -0.41 10.63 1.24
N THR A 186 -0.65 9.69 0.34
CA THR A 186 -0.12 8.33 0.46
C THR A 186 1.41 8.30 0.42
N HIS A 187 2.08 9.39 0.04
CA HIS A 187 3.54 9.41 -0.14
C HIS A 187 4.18 10.79 0.07
N SER A 188 3.54 11.76 0.74
CA SER A 188 4.24 13.01 1.05
C SER A 188 5.31 12.74 2.10
N GLU A 189 6.52 12.54 1.58
CA GLU A 189 7.80 12.64 2.26
C GLU A 189 8.04 11.46 3.22
N SER A 190 8.30 10.24 2.73
CA SER A 190 9.64 9.72 2.34
C SER A 190 10.88 10.24 3.13
N GLU A 191 10.78 11.34 3.87
CA GLU A 191 11.82 11.92 4.71
C GLU A 191 11.63 11.58 6.19
N GLN A 192 10.45 11.08 6.57
CA GLN A 192 10.09 10.84 7.98
C GLN A 192 10.20 9.36 8.40
N ASP A 193 10.29 8.45 7.43
CA ASP A 193 10.59 7.02 7.61
C ASP A 193 11.85 6.64 6.83
N THR A 194 12.87 7.50 6.78
CA THR A 194 14.10 7.23 6.01
C THR A 194 15.01 6.24 6.72
N SER A 195 15.10 6.30 8.06
CA SER A 195 15.95 5.39 8.84
C SER A 195 15.14 4.33 9.62
N PRO A 196 15.53 3.04 9.54
CA PRO A 196 14.88 1.99 10.33
C PRO A 196 15.08 2.22 11.84
N ASP A 197 16.20 2.81 12.25
CA ASP A 197 16.57 2.90 13.68
C ASP A 197 15.90 4.06 14.42
N SER A 198 15.25 4.99 13.71
CA SER A 198 14.55 6.12 14.31
C SER A 198 13.04 5.88 14.40
N SER A 199 12.40 6.49 15.39
CA SER A 199 10.94 6.60 15.44
C SER A 199 10.40 7.38 14.24
N ALA A 200 9.18 7.07 13.82
CA ALA A 200 8.53 7.64 12.65
C ALA A 200 7.06 7.97 12.92
N VAL A 201 6.46 8.80 12.08
CA VAL A 201 5.02 9.04 12.06
C VAL A 201 4.49 8.62 10.69
N ALA A 202 3.33 7.97 10.67
CA ALA A 202 2.77 7.45 9.43
C ALA A 202 1.23 7.44 9.48
N CYS A 203 0.64 7.54 8.29
CA CYS A 203 -0.80 7.41 8.10
C CYS A 203 -1.16 5.98 7.71
N ALA A 204 -2.35 5.55 8.13
CA ALA A 204 -3.00 4.36 7.61
C ALA A 204 -3.24 4.49 6.11
N THR A 205 -2.98 3.44 5.35
CA THR A 205 -3.19 3.38 3.90
C THR A 205 -4.51 2.73 3.54
N ASP A 206 -5.08 1.92 4.44
CA ASP A 206 -6.44 1.42 4.33
C ASP A 206 -7.43 2.55 4.64
N ARG A 207 -8.10 3.04 3.60
CA ARG A 207 -9.20 3.99 3.74
C ARG A 207 -10.52 3.26 3.59
N SER A 208 -11.23 3.08 4.70
CA SER A 208 -12.68 2.89 4.64
C SER A 208 -13.33 4.17 4.12
N ALA A 209 -14.15 4.06 3.08
CA ALA A 209 -14.81 5.23 2.48
C ALA A 209 -15.62 5.98 3.55
N GLY A 210 -15.30 7.26 3.77
CA GLY A 210 -15.99 8.12 4.73
C GLY A 210 -15.38 8.18 6.14
N GLN A 211 -14.32 7.42 6.43
CA GLN A 211 -13.58 7.55 7.70
C GLN A 211 -12.21 8.19 7.47
N PRO A 212 -11.79 9.13 8.33
CA PRO A 212 -10.46 9.70 8.24
C PRO A 212 -9.41 8.65 8.66
N PRO A 213 -8.31 8.50 7.91
CA PRO A 213 -7.30 7.48 8.18
C PRO A 213 -6.66 7.66 9.55
N SER A 214 -6.37 6.54 10.22
CA SER A 214 -5.65 6.53 11.50
C SER A 214 -4.25 7.09 11.34
N LYS A 215 -3.78 7.78 12.37
CA LYS A 215 -2.43 8.32 12.46
C LYS A 215 -1.64 7.58 13.53
N TYR A 216 -0.44 7.14 13.18
CA TYR A 216 0.43 6.34 14.04
C TYR A 216 1.72 7.08 14.42
N LEU A 217 2.08 6.97 15.69
CA LEU A 217 3.42 7.22 16.20
C LEU A 217 4.11 5.88 16.36
N LEU A 218 5.22 5.69 15.65
CA LEU A 218 5.89 4.40 15.54
C LEU A 218 7.27 4.46 16.16
N GLY A 219 7.65 3.40 16.87
CA GLY A 219 9.01 3.23 17.35
C GLY A 219 9.98 2.80 16.23
N PRO A 220 11.27 2.62 16.56
CA PRO A 220 12.25 2.04 15.65
C PRO A 220 11.79 0.71 15.05
N ALA A 221 12.21 0.43 13.81
CA ALA A 221 11.89 -0.80 13.12
C ALA A 221 12.63 -1.97 13.78
N ILE A 222 11.86 -2.95 14.24
CA ILE A 222 12.40 -4.16 14.86
C ILE A 222 12.77 -5.19 13.79
N LEU A 223 12.04 -5.16 12.66
CA LEU A 223 12.31 -5.99 11.48
C LEU A 223 12.23 -5.13 10.22
N THR A 224 12.98 -5.52 9.21
CA THR A 224 12.93 -4.92 7.88
C THR A 224 12.76 -6.00 6.82
N GLY A 225 12.47 -5.60 5.59
CA GLY A 225 12.33 -6.52 4.46
C GLY A 225 13.56 -7.40 4.17
N SER A 226 14.75 -7.11 4.72
CA SER A 226 15.92 -8.01 4.57
C SER A 226 15.77 -9.31 5.36
N GLU A 227 14.91 -9.33 6.38
CA GLU A 227 14.62 -10.51 7.21
C GLU A 227 13.46 -11.35 6.63
N LEU A 228 12.91 -10.92 5.48
CA LEU A 228 11.86 -11.62 4.76
C LEU A 228 12.46 -12.64 3.79
N ARG A 229 11.97 -13.88 3.87
CA ARG A 229 12.33 -14.96 2.94
C ARG A 229 11.43 -14.96 1.70
N SER A 230 10.12 -14.81 1.91
CA SER A 230 9.14 -14.72 0.83
C SER A 230 7.87 -14.00 1.27
N ALA A 231 7.18 -13.38 0.30
CA ALA A 231 5.82 -12.89 0.40
C ALA A 231 4.93 -13.58 -0.65
N LYS A 232 3.73 -14.00 -0.27
CA LYS A 232 2.77 -14.67 -1.15
C LYS A 232 1.38 -14.09 -0.98
N ALA A 233 0.71 -13.81 -2.09
CA ALA A 233 -0.71 -13.52 -2.08
C ALA A 233 -1.48 -14.83 -1.85
N VAL A 234 -2.28 -14.87 -0.79
CA VAL A 234 -3.13 -16.02 -0.45
C VAL A 234 -4.56 -15.56 -0.27
N ASN A 235 -5.51 -16.43 -0.62
CA ASN A 235 -6.92 -16.20 -0.39
C ASN A 235 -7.36 -17.05 0.79
N ASP A 236 -7.80 -16.40 1.86
CA ASP A 236 -8.42 -17.07 3.01
C ASP A 236 -9.92 -17.20 2.77
N SER A 237 -10.28 -18.12 1.88
CA SER A 237 -11.66 -18.45 1.56
C SER A 237 -12.35 -19.22 2.69
N THR A 238 -11.57 -19.90 3.54
CA THR A 238 -12.08 -20.68 4.67
C THR A 238 -12.67 -19.78 5.74
N ASN A 239 -12.01 -18.68 6.10
CA ASN A 239 -12.52 -17.72 7.08
C ASN A 239 -13.25 -16.54 6.44
N GLY A 240 -13.34 -16.50 5.10
CA GLY A 240 -13.97 -15.39 4.37
C GLY A 240 -13.22 -14.07 4.48
N ALA A 241 -11.95 -14.09 4.92
CA ALA A 241 -11.13 -12.90 5.09
C ALA A 241 -10.62 -12.31 3.76
N GLY A 242 -10.82 -13.04 2.65
CA GLY A 242 -10.50 -12.56 1.31
C GLY A 242 -9.01 -12.67 0.98
N TRP A 243 -8.51 -11.75 0.15
CA TRP A 243 -7.11 -11.76 -0.27
C TRP A 243 -6.22 -11.06 0.76
N MET A 244 -5.09 -11.67 1.06
CA MET A 244 -4.09 -11.19 2.02
C MET A 244 -2.68 -11.55 1.54
N VAL A 245 -1.67 -10.95 2.15
CA VAL A 245 -0.27 -11.27 1.87
C VAL A 245 0.35 -12.00 3.04
N GLN A 246 0.65 -13.28 2.85
CA GLN A 246 1.42 -14.07 3.81
C GLN A 246 2.91 -13.78 3.63
N LEU A 247 3.59 -13.59 4.75
CA LEU A 247 5.02 -13.32 4.85
C LEU A 247 5.69 -14.48 5.58
N ASP A 248 6.76 -15.01 5.00
CA ASP A 248 7.62 -16.02 5.62
C ASP A 248 8.96 -15.36 5.94
N PHE A 249 9.37 -15.36 7.21
CA PHE A 249 10.65 -14.78 7.62
C PHE A 249 11.82 -15.75 7.42
N THR A 250 13.05 -15.25 7.43
CA THR A 250 14.26 -16.07 7.62
C THR A 250 14.29 -16.63 9.04
N ALA A 251 15.18 -17.57 9.35
CA ALA A 251 15.33 -18.09 10.72
C ALA A 251 15.70 -16.97 11.72
N ALA A 252 16.59 -16.05 11.31
CA ALA A 252 16.96 -14.88 12.12
C ALA A 252 15.78 -13.91 12.30
N GLY A 253 15.04 -13.64 11.21
CA GLY A 253 13.83 -12.82 11.23
C GLY A 253 12.74 -13.39 12.13
N ALA A 254 12.49 -14.70 12.05
CA ALA A 254 11.50 -15.39 12.87
C ALA A 254 11.84 -15.29 14.37
N ALA A 255 13.11 -15.46 14.76
CA ALA A 255 13.55 -15.30 16.14
C ALA A 255 13.37 -13.87 16.66
N LYS A 256 13.76 -12.86 15.85
CA LYS A 256 13.53 -11.44 16.17
C LYS A 256 12.04 -11.11 16.29
N PHE A 257 11.21 -11.64 15.39
CA PHE A 257 9.76 -11.45 15.41
C PHE A 257 9.10 -12.07 16.64
N ALA A 258 9.53 -13.27 17.04
CA ALA A 258 9.06 -13.93 18.26
C ALA A 258 9.40 -13.13 19.52
N ASP A 259 10.64 -12.64 19.67
CA ASP A 259 11.03 -11.81 20.83
C ASP A 259 10.25 -10.48 20.84
N ALA A 260 10.11 -9.83 19.68
CA ALA A 260 9.38 -8.58 19.56
C ALA A 260 7.92 -8.72 19.97
N THR A 261 7.23 -9.73 19.45
CA THR A 261 5.82 -10.00 19.75
C THR A 261 5.62 -10.45 21.19
N ALA A 262 6.55 -11.21 21.77
CA ALA A 262 6.52 -11.57 23.18
C ALA A 262 6.56 -10.34 24.11
N ARG A 263 7.39 -9.34 23.78
CA ARG A 263 7.47 -8.08 24.55
C ARG A 263 6.22 -7.24 24.37
N LEU A 264 5.71 -7.11 23.15
CA LEU A 264 4.51 -6.31 22.87
C LEU A 264 3.25 -6.89 23.52
N ALA A 265 3.13 -8.21 23.57
CA ALA A 265 1.99 -8.88 24.22
C ALA A 265 1.84 -8.55 25.71
N GLN A 266 2.88 -8.05 26.37
CA GLN A 266 2.84 -7.63 27.78
C GLN A 266 2.26 -6.23 27.98
N ASN A 267 2.09 -5.47 26.90
CA ASN A 267 1.63 -4.08 26.96
C ASN A 267 0.11 -3.97 26.80
N GLN A 268 -0.43 -2.79 27.11
CA GLN A 268 -1.81 -2.44 26.80
C GLN A 268 -1.89 -1.78 25.42
N SER A 269 -3.08 -1.77 24.81
CA SER A 269 -3.31 -1.03 23.56
C SER A 269 -3.08 0.48 23.75
N PRO A 270 -2.49 1.16 22.75
CA PRO A 270 -2.04 0.65 21.44
C PRO A 270 -0.61 0.06 21.45
N GLN A 271 0.07 0.01 22.60
CA GLN A 271 1.46 -0.43 22.71
C GLN A 271 1.67 -1.94 22.58
N ASN A 272 0.59 -2.71 22.48
CA ASN A 272 0.62 -4.13 22.09
C ASN A 272 0.32 -4.35 20.61
N GLU A 273 0.25 -3.30 19.80
CA GLU A 273 0.08 -3.40 18.35
C GLU A 273 1.40 -3.39 17.61
N PHE A 274 1.42 -4.04 16.45
CA PHE A 274 2.59 -4.14 15.60
C PHE A 274 2.28 -3.63 14.19
N ALA A 275 2.79 -2.44 13.88
CA ALA A 275 2.55 -1.81 12.59
C ALA A 275 3.43 -2.42 11.49
N ILE A 276 2.78 -2.83 10.41
CA ILE A 276 3.39 -3.24 9.15
C ILE A 276 3.40 -2.03 8.22
N VAL A 277 4.58 -1.46 8.04
CA VAL A 277 4.79 -0.24 7.24
C VAL A 277 5.37 -0.61 5.89
N VAL A 278 4.73 -0.13 4.82
CA VAL A 278 5.19 -0.28 3.45
C VAL A 278 5.34 1.09 2.80
N ASP A 279 6.55 1.40 2.33
CA ASP A 279 6.86 2.67 1.65
C ASP A 279 6.48 3.92 2.47
N GLY A 280 6.57 3.83 3.80
CA GLY A 280 6.24 4.89 4.77
C GLY A 280 4.77 4.98 5.20
N GLY A 281 3.88 4.17 4.61
CA GLY A 281 2.47 4.07 5.00
C GLY A 281 2.18 2.83 5.84
N VAL A 282 1.32 2.95 6.86
CA VAL A 282 0.87 1.80 7.65
C VAL A 282 -0.17 1.03 6.82
N VAL A 283 0.13 -0.23 6.51
CA VAL A 283 -0.77 -1.09 5.75
C VAL A 283 -1.69 -1.90 6.66
N SER A 284 -1.17 -2.30 7.81
CA SER A 284 -1.92 -3.04 8.84
C SER A 284 -1.22 -2.84 10.19
N ALA A 285 -1.98 -2.82 11.28
CA ALA A 285 -1.46 -2.73 12.64
C ALA A 285 -2.23 -3.69 13.57
N PRO A 286 -2.05 -5.02 13.44
CA PRO A 286 -2.73 -5.99 14.28
C PRO A 286 -2.27 -5.92 15.74
N PHE A 287 -3.19 -6.25 16.64
CA PHE A 287 -2.91 -6.47 18.05
C PHE A 287 -2.16 -7.78 18.27
N VAL A 288 -1.15 -7.75 19.12
CA VAL A 288 -0.38 -8.91 19.54
C VAL A 288 -0.80 -9.28 20.97
N SER A 289 -1.38 -10.47 21.13
CA SER A 289 -1.81 -10.99 22.44
C SER A 289 -0.88 -12.06 23.01
N GLN A 290 -0.01 -12.63 22.18
CA GLN A 290 0.96 -13.65 22.56
C GLN A 290 2.17 -13.62 21.61
N ALA A 291 3.26 -14.28 22.01
CA ALA A 291 4.44 -14.43 21.16
C ALA A 291 4.09 -15.23 19.89
N LEU A 292 4.46 -14.70 18.72
CA LEU A 292 4.26 -15.35 17.43
C LEU A 292 5.55 -16.07 17.02
N THR A 293 5.58 -17.39 17.18
CA THR A 293 6.79 -18.21 17.02
C THR A 293 6.84 -18.99 15.70
N ASP A 294 5.77 -18.97 14.92
CA ASP A 294 5.66 -19.73 13.66
C ASP A 294 6.52 -19.17 12.52
N GLY A 295 7.19 -18.03 12.74
CA GLY A 295 8.06 -17.39 11.73
C GLY A 295 7.31 -16.88 10.50
N THR A 296 6.00 -16.71 10.61
CA THR A 296 5.15 -16.15 9.56
C THR A 296 4.35 -14.96 10.07
N ALA A 297 3.96 -14.06 9.16
CA ALA A 297 3.07 -12.95 9.43
C ALA A 297 2.07 -12.77 8.29
N GLN A 298 0.97 -12.09 8.56
CA GLN A 298 -0.10 -11.87 7.60
C GLN A 298 -0.39 -10.38 7.50
N ILE A 299 -0.32 -9.83 6.28
CA ILE A 299 -0.83 -8.49 5.98
C ILE A 299 -2.25 -8.66 5.48
N SER A 300 -3.20 -8.36 6.36
CA SER A 300 -4.63 -8.30 6.05
C SER A 300 -5.04 -6.88 5.66
N GLY A 301 -6.16 -6.77 4.93
CA GLY A 301 -6.73 -5.53 4.45
C GLY A 301 -7.79 -5.81 3.39
N SER A 302 -8.44 -4.77 2.88
CA SER A 302 -9.42 -4.86 1.78
C SER A 302 -8.73 -5.04 0.41
N PHE A 303 -7.83 -6.02 0.31
CA PHE A 303 -7.09 -6.28 -0.92
C PHE A 303 -7.94 -7.01 -1.95
N THR A 304 -7.74 -6.61 -3.20
CA THR A 304 -8.11 -7.44 -4.35
C THR A 304 -7.02 -8.47 -4.60
N GLU A 305 -7.35 -9.54 -5.32
CA GLU A 305 -6.39 -10.53 -5.79
C GLU A 305 -5.16 -9.89 -6.46
N LYS A 306 -5.43 -8.95 -7.38
CA LYS A 306 -4.40 -8.19 -8.10
C LYS A 306 -3.57 -7.35 -7.13
N GLY A 307 -4.21 -6.63 -6.21
CA GLY A 307 -3.52 -5.79 -5.21
C GLY A 307 -2.60 -6.61 -4.29
N ALA A 308 -3.07 -7.77 -3.81
CA ALA A 308 -2.26 -8.67 -2.99
C ALA A 308 -1.05 -9.22 -3.75
N ARG A 309 -1.22 -9.62 -5.02
CA ARG A 309 -0.10 -10.06 -5.88
C ARG A 309 0.90 -8.95 -6.15
N GLU A 310 0.44 -7.75 -6.46
CA GLU A 310 1.29 -6.57 -6.67
C GLU A 310 2.10 -6.25 -5.41
N LEU A 311 1.47 -6.29 -4.24
CA LEU A 311 2.16 -6.10 -2.96
C LEU A 311 3.19 -7.22 -2.70
N ALA A 312 2.80 -8.49 -2.87
CA ALA A 312 3.72 -9.62 -2.67
C ALA A 312 4.94 -9.57 -3.60
N ALA A 313 4.75 -9.26 -4.89
CA ALA A 313 5.84 -9.12 -5.85
C ALA A 313 6.79 -7.97 -5.47
N LYS A 314 6.21 -6.83 -5.05
CA LYS A 314 6.99 -5.69 -4.54
C LYS A 314 7.85 -6.10 -3.34
N LEU A 315 7.29 -6.81 -2.37
CA LEU A 315 8.01 -7.27 -1.18
C LEU A 315 9.11 -8.30 -1.51
N ASN A 316 8.84 -9.26 -2.41
CA ASN A 316 9.83 -10.27 -2.83
C ASN A 316 11.04 -9.67 -3.55
N SER A 317 10.81 -8.67 -4.41
CA SER A 317 11.91 -7.99 -5.10
C SER A 317 12.78 -7.16 -4.14
N GLY A 318 12.31 -6.93 -2.92
CA GLY A 318 12.95 -6.09 -1.92
C GLY A 318 12.89 -4.59 -2.24
N ALA A 319 13.47 -3.80 -1.33
CA ALA A 319 13.53 -2.37 -1.48
C ALA A 319 14.39 -1.95 -2.68
N LEU A 320 13.97 -0.89 -3.36
CA LEU A 320 14.75 -0.18 -4.36
C LEU A 320 15.90 0.56 -3.66
N PRO A 321 17.15 0.37 -4.11
CA PRO A 321 18.31 1.06 -3.54
C PRO A 321 18.21 2.58 -3.68
N THR A 322 17.68 3.06 -4.79
CA THR A 322 17.50 4.49 -5.07
C THR A 322 16.02 4.82 -5.20
N PRO A 323 15.51 5.80 -4.45
CA PRO A 323 14.12 6.17 -4.56
C PRO A 323 13.81 6.83 -5.89
N LEU A 324 12.76 6.35 -6.53
CA LEU A 324 12.23 6.89 -7.78
C LEU A 324 11.10 7.89 -7.48
N ARG A 325 11.04 8.96 -8.28
CA ARG A 325 9.91 9.87 -8.36
C ARG A 325 9.26 9.69 -9.71
N PHE A 326 7.93 9.61 -9.73
CA PHE A 326 7.19 9.65 -10.97
C PHE A 326 7.39 11.01 -11.63
N ALA A 327 7.82 11.02 -12.89
CA ALA A 327 7.97 12.26 -13.66
C ALA A 327 6.76 12.45 -14.57
N GLU A 328 6.51 11.49 -15.46
CA GLU A 328 5.42 11.57 -16.43
C GLU A 328 5.02 10.19 -16.96
N ALA A 329 3.83 10.12 -17.55
CA ALA A 329 3.35 8.99 -18.31
C ALA A 329 2.82 9.48 -19.66
N THR A 330 3.28 8.86 -20.73
CA THR A 330 2.89 9.20 -22.11
C THR A 330 2.41 7.98 -22.84
N HIS A 331 1.32 8.11 -23.58
CA HIS A 331 0.90 7.08 -24.52
C HIS A 331 1.88 7.03 -25.70
N VAL A 332 2.37 5.86 -26.05
CA VAL A 332 3.29 5.68 -27.18
C VAL A 332 2.43 5.64 -28.45
N THR A 333 2.25 6.79 -29.08
CA THR A 333 1.68 6.87 -30.42
C THR A 333 2.82 6.79 -31.44
N GLU A 334 2.93 5.65 -32.14
CA GLU A 334 3.81 5.56 -33.31
C GLU A 334 3.28 6.51 -34.39
N ARG A 335 4.16 7.36 -34.93
CA ARG A 335 3.84 8.38 -35.95
C ARG A 335 4.25 7.89 -37.33
#